data_AF-A0A414UAC1-F1
#
_entry.id   AF-A0A414UAC1-F1
#
_cell.length_a   1.000
_cell.length_b   1.000
_cell.length_c   1.000
_cell.angle_alpha   90.00
_cell.angle_beta   90.00
_cell.angle_gamma   90.00
#
_symmetry.space_group_name_H-M   'P 1'
#
loop_
_entity.id
_entity.type
_entity.pdbx_description
1 polymer ?
#
loop_
_entity_poly.entity_id
_entity_poly.type
_entity_poly.pdbx_seq_one_letter_code
_entity_poly.pdbx_strand_id
1 'polypeptide(L)'
;MAGVMIGTIMCILGLYSLIKGKLPFIKKYDGVKKINLHSRIEGTAVLLVGTMVVFQHIIPIKTVILMISILLICILTLILEIVLKAI
;
A
#
# COMPACT_ATOMS: atom_id res chain seq x y z
N MET A 1 -0.89 -15.60 -14.30
CA MET A 1 -0.73 -16.32 -13.01
C MET A 1 0.19 -15.58 -12.04
N ALA A 2 1.44 -15.24 -12.40
CA ALA A 2 2.37 -14.55 -11.50
C ALA A 2 1.84 -13.23 -10.92
N GLY A 3 1.17 -12.38 -11.72
CA GLY A 3 0.60 -11.11 -11.23
C GLY A 3 -0.48 -11.30 -10.15
N VAL A 4 -1.28 -12.36 -10.24
CA VAL A 4 -2.31 -12.68 -9.24
C VAL A 4 -1.67 -13.11 -7.93
N MET A 5 -0.64 -13.97 -7.98
CA MET A 5 0.12 -14.36 -6.79
C MET A 5 0.72 -13.14 -6.08
N ILE A 6 1.37 -12.24 -6.83
CA ILE A 6 1.97 -11.03 -6.27
C ILE A 6 0.89 -10.14 -5.64
N GLY A 7 -0.24 -9.92 -6.34
CA GLY A 7 -1.36 -9.13 -5.83
C GLY A 7 -1.95 -9.72 -4.53
N THR A 8 -2.12 -11.04 -4.46
CA THR A 8 -2.60 -11.70 -3.24
C THR A 8 -1.63 -11.57 -2.06
N ILE A 9 -0.32 -11.69 -2.30
CA ILE A 9 0.70 -11.51 -1.26
C ILE A 9 0.69 -10.06 -0.75
N MET A 10 0.58 -9.08 -1.65
CA MET A 10 0.45 -7.67 -1.28
C MET A 10 -0.80 -7.42 -0.43
N CYS A 11 -1.95 -7.99 -0.78
CA CYS A 11 -3.17 -7.88 0.04
C CYS A 11 -2.96 -8.44 1.45
N ILE A 12 -2.35 -9.62 1.59
CA ILE A 12 -2.08 -10.24 2.90
C ILE A 12 -1.16 -9.34 3.74
N LEU A 13 -0.10 -8.79 3.13
CA LEU A 13 0.84 -7.90 3.79
C LEU A 13 0.18 -6.57 4.21
N GLY A 14 -0.66 -5.99 3.36
CA GLY A 14 -1.41 -4.77 3.68
C GLY A 14 -2.40 -4.99 4.83
N LEU A 15 -3.13 -6.12 4.82
CA LEU A 15 -4.07 -6.47 5.89
C LEU A 15 -3.33 -6.69 7.23
N TYR A 16 -2.19 -7.37 7.18
CA TYR A 16 -1.34 -7.58 8.36
C TYR A 16 -0.83 -6.25 8.93
N SER A 17 -0.36 -5.34 8.07
CA SER A 17 0.09 -3.99 8.49
C SER A 17 -1.03 -3.17 9.13
N LEU A 18 -2.26 -3.31 8.63
CA LEU A 18 -3.45 -2.62 9.14
C LEU A 18 -3.87 -3.10 10.54
N ILE A 19 -3.76 -4.41 10.78
CA ILE A 19 -4.13 -5.05 12.06
C ILE A 19 -3.03 -4.84 13.11
N LYS A 20 -1.76 -5.08 12.76
CA LYS A 20 -0.65 -4.96 13.74
C LYS A 20 -0.18 -3.53 13.96
N GLY A 21 -0.45 -2.61 13.03
CA GLY A 21 0.09 -1.26 13.12
C GLY A 21 1.61 -1.20 12.97
N LYS A 22 2.21 -2.24 12.38
CA LYS A 22 3.64 -2.31 12.06
C LYS A 22 3.82 -3.00 10.71
N LEU A 23 4.73 -2.47 9.92
CA LEU A 23 5.12 -3.03 8.63
C LEU A 23 6.04 -4.23 8.90
N PRO A 24 5.75 -5.42 8.36
CA PRO A 24 6.50 -6.65 8.66
C PRO A 24 7.98 -6.59 8.27
N PHE A 25 8.36 -5.69 7.34
CA PHE A 25 9.72 -5.57 6.82
C PHE A 25 10.53 -4.41 7.45
N ILE A 26 9.91 -3.53 8.22
CA ILE A 26 10.56 -2.33 8.75
C ILE A 26 10.80 -2.49 10.26
N LYS A 27 12.07 -2.62 10.65
CA LYS A 27 12.49 -2.73 12.05
C LYS A 27 12.79 -1.39 12.72
N LYS A 28 13.15 -0.36 11.95
CA LYS A 28 13.47 0.98 12.45
C LYS A 28 12.65 2.02 11.70
N TYR A 29 12.04 2.92 12.46
CA TYR A 29 11.25 4.03 11.95
C TYR A 29 11.94 5.34 12.38
N ASP A 30 12.94 5.77 11.62
CA ASP A 30 13.61 7.05 11.86
C ASP A 30 12.74 8.19 11.32
N GLY A 31 12.53 9.25 12.13
CA GLY A 31 11.77 10.42 11.73
C GLY A 31 10.23 10.28 11.74
N VAL A 32 9.68 9.13 12.15
CA VAL A 32 8.22 8.91 12.20
C VAL A 32 7.69 9.20 13.60
N LYS A 33 6.87 10.24 13.75
CA LYS A 33 6.24 10.59 15.05
C LYS A 33 5.23 9.55 15.52
N LYS A 34 4.45 8.97 14.60
CA LYS A 34 3.38 8.01 14.90
C LYS A 34 3.49 6.76 14.02
N ILE A 35 4.31 5.82 14.46
CA ILE A 35 4.60 4.55 13.75
C ILE A 35 3.33 3.76 13.40
N ASN A 36 2.37 3.68 14.33
CA ASN A 36 1.13 2.93 14.13
C ASN A 36 0.24 3.56 13.03
N LEU A 37 0.21 4.89 12.96
CA LEU A 37 -0.58 5.63 11.97
C LEU A 37 0.05 5.52 10.58
N HIS A 38 1.36 5.72 10.49
CA HIS A 38 2.17 5.51 9.28
C HIS A 38 1.96 4.10 8.72
N SER A 39 2.12 3.08 9.57
CA SER A 39 1.96 1.68 9.17
C SER A 39 0.54 1.34 8.69
N ARG A 40 -0.48 1.99 9.26
CA ARG A 40 -1.87 1.81 8.81
C ARG A 40 -2.11 2.46 7.45
N ILE A 41 -1.62 3.67 7.24
CA ILE A 41 -1.77 4.41 5.97
C ILE A 41 -1.07 3.66 4.84
N GLU A 42 0.20 3.29 5.04
CA GLU A 42 0.96 2.48 4.08
C GLU A 42 0.33 1.09 3.88
N GLY A 43 -0.14 0.46 4.96
CA GLY A 43 -0.86 -0.81 4.90
C GLY A 43 -2.13 -0.75 4.06
N THR A 44 -2.93 0.33 4.19
CA THR A 44 -4.12 0.55 3.36
C THR A 44 -3.77 0.78 1.89
N ALA A 45 -2.69 1.51 1.59
CA ALA A 45 -2.27 1.73 0.20
C ALA A 45 -1.81 0.43 -0.47
N VAL A 46 -1.03 -0.39 0.23
CA VAL A 46 -0.59 -1.70 -0.28
C VAL A 46 -1.77 -2.63 -0.54
N LEU A 47 -2.79 -2.61 0.32
CA LEU A 47 -4.06 -3.33 0.10
C LEU A 47 -4.77 -2.86 -1.17
N LEU A 48 -4.86 -1.54 -1.36
CA LEU A 48 -5.56 -0.93 -2.49
C LEU A 48 -4.83 -1.23 -3.82
N VAL A 49 -3.50 -1.17 -3.81
CA VAL A 49 -2.68 -1.55 -4.97
C VAL A 49 -2.77 -3.07 -5.23
N GLY A 50 -2.68 -3.89 -4.19
CA GLY A 50 -2.77 -5.35 -4.32
C GLY A 50 -4.09 -5.81 -4.93
N THR A 51 -5.21 -5.21 -4.50
CA THR A 51 -6.54 -5.49 -5.07
C THR A 51 -6.63 -5.03 -6.53
N MET A 52 -6.11 -3.85 -6.89
CA MET A 52 -6.08 -3.38 -8.28
C MET A 52 -5.28 -4.33 -9.20
N VAL A 53 -4.15 -4.86 -8.73
CA VAL A 53 -3.33 -5.82 -9.48
C VAL A 53 -4.06 -7.16 -9.69
N VAL A 54 -4.82 -7.63 -8.69
CA VAL A 54 -5.67 -8.83 -8.85
C VAL A 54 -6.81 -8.56 -9.84
N PHE A 55 -7.45 -7.39 -9.76
CA PHE A 55 -8.53 -6.99 -10.68
C PHE A 55 -8.07 -6.82 -12.12
N GLN A 56 -6.82 -6.42 -12.36
CA GLN A 56 -6.24 -6.34 -13.70
C GLN A 56 -6.24 -7.70 -14.43
N HIS A 57 -6.28 -8.81 -13.69
CA HIS A 57 -6.38 -10.13 -14.30
C HIS A 57 -7.78 -10.43 -14.88
N ILE A 58 -8.83 -9.82 -14.31
CA ILE A 58 -10.22 -10.01 -14.73
C ILE A 58 -10.59 -8.98 -15.81
N ILE A 59 -10.13 -7.74 -15.67
CA ILE A 59 -10.36 -6.66 -16.62
C ILE A 59 -8.99 -6.25 -17.18
N PRO A 60 -8.70 -6.46 -18.47
CA PRO A 60 -7.41 -6.13 -19.06
C PRO A 60 -7.25 -4.60 -19.18
N ILE A 61 -6.95 -3.95 -18.05
CA ILE A 61 -6.59 -2.54 -17.99
C ILE A 61 -5.18 -2.39 -18.58
N LYS A 62 -4.99 -1.38 -19.43
CA LYS A 62 -3.68 -1.04 -19.99
C LYS A 62 -2.68 -0.81 -18.85
N THR A 63 -1.51 -1.46 -18.94
CA THR A 63 -0.45 -1.39 -17.92
C THR A 63 -0.04 0.04 -17.57
N VAL A 64 -0.10 0.95 -18.54
CA VAL A 64 0.17 2.39 -18.35
C VAL A 64 -0.80 3.04 -17.36
N ILE A 65 -2.10 2.71 -17.46
CA ILE A 65 -3.13 3.26 -16.55
C ILE A 65 -2.92 2.73 -15.13
N LEU A 66 -2.59 1.45 -15.00
CA LEU A 66 -2.25 0.85 -13.70
C LEU A 66 -1.06 1.58 -13.05
N MET A 67 0.01 1.82 -13.80
CA MET A 67 1.19 2.51 -13.29
C MET A 67 0.88 3.93 -12.82
N ILE A 68 0.06 4.67 -13.58
CA ILE A 68 -0.41 6.02 -13.21
C ILE A 68 -1.25 5.97 -11.92
N SER A 69 -2.16 4.99 -11.79
CA SER A 69 -2.98 4.85 -10.58
C SER A 69 -2.15 4.55 -9.33
N ILE A 70 -1.11 3.71 -9.46
CA ILE A 70 -0.19 3.40 -8.35
C ILE A 70 0.55 4.67 -7.92
N LEU A 71 1.10 5.42 -8.88
CA LEU A 71 1.80 6.67 -8.59
C LEU A 71 0.89 7.68 -7.89
N LEU A 72 -0.35 7.83 -8.35
CA LEU A 72 -1.34 8.72 -7.73
C LEU A 72 -1.65 8.31 -6.29
N ILE A 73 -1.82 7.01 -6.04
CA ILE A 73 -2.05 6.47 -4.69
C ILE A 73 -0.86 6.79 -3.78
N CYS A 74 0.37 6.60 -4.26
CA CYS A 74 1.60 6.92 -3.50
C CYS A 74 1.71 8.40 -3.15
N ILE A 75 1.39 9.30 -4.09
CA ILE A 75 1.39 10.74 -3.82
C ILE A 75 0.31 11.09 -2.78
N LEU A 76 -0.87 10.51 -2.91
CA LEU A 76 -1.97 10.74 -1.97
C LEU A 76 -1.62 10.24 -0.56
N THR A 77 -0.99 9.07 -0.42
CA THR A 77 -0.55 8.61 0.90
C THR A 77 0.49 9.53 1.50
N LEU A 78 1.51 9.96 0.74
CA LEU A 78 2.50 10.91 1.26
C LEU A 78 1.87 12.21 1.76
N ILE A 79 0.92 12.76 1.01
CA ILE A 79 0.17 13.96 1.44
C ILE A 79 -0.59 13.66 2.73
N LEU A 80 -1.28 12.52 2.81
CA LEU A 80 -2.05 12.14 3.99
C LEU A 80 -1.15 11.97 5.22
N GLU A 81 0.05 11.41 5.06
CA GLU A 81 1.01 11.25 6.15
C GLU A 81 1.53 12.58 6.70
N ILE A 82 1.76 13.56 5.82
CA ILE A 82 2.14 14.92 6.20
C ILE A 82 0.98 15.61 6.93
N VAL A 83 -0.24 15.53 6.39
CA VAL A 83 -1.45 16.15 6.97
C VAL A 83 -1.78 15.56 8.35
N LEU A 84 -1.68 14.23 8.49
CA LEU A 84 -1.90 13.54 9.77
C LEU A 84 -0.70 13.65 10.73
N LYS A 85 0.37 14.34 10.33
CA LYS A 85 1.59 14.55 11.11
C LYS A 85 2.19 13.23 11.60
N ALA A 86 2.04 12.19 10.79
CA ALA A 86 2.58 10.85 11.05
C ALA A 86 4.11 10.87 10.93
N ILE A 87 4.62 11.72 10.04
CA ILE A 87 6.02 12.12 9.84
C ILE A 87 6.26 13.50 10.48
#